data_AF-A0A133XQR9-F1
#
_entry.id   AF-A0A133XQR9-F1
#
_cell.length_a   1.000
_cell.length_b   1.000
_cell.length_c   1.000
_cell.angle_alpha   90.00
_cell.angle_beta   90.00
_cell.angle_gamma   90.00
#
_symmetry.space_group_name_H-M   'P 1'
#
loop_
_entity.id
_entity.type
_entity.pdbx_description
1 polymer ?
#
loop_
_entity_poly.entity_id
_entity_poly.type
_entity_poly.pdbx_seq_one_letter_code
_entity_poly.pdbx_strand_id
1 'polypeptide(L)'
;MLKTLQKATDYDEGADPDSLSAQALGISSNRLKALWHMLSQEGYVECVDVGSFQNGGLTWSKRRTITIKGLEYLCENSLMKKAALAEKGIVAELYC
;
A
#
# COMPACT_ATOMS: atom_id res chain seq x y z
N MET A 1 -4.61 -1.59 -2.45
CA MET A 1 -4.10 -0.63 -1.44
C MET A 1 -2.70 -1.01 -0.97
N LEU A 2 -2.49 -1.93 -0.02
CA LEU A 2 -1.14 -2.26 0.47
C LEU A 2 -0.17 -2.72 -0.64
N LYS A 3 -0.58 -3.66 -1.52
CA LYS A 3 0.24 -4.06 -2.68
C LYS A 3 0.56 -2.90 -3.64
N THR A 4 -0.34 -1.94 -3.76
CA THR A 4 -0.13 -0.75 -4.61
C THR A 4 0.93 0.16 -3.97
N LEU A 5 0.86 0.36 -2.65
CA LEU A 5 1.86 1.11 -1.90
C LEU A 5 3.23 0.41 -1.90
N GLN A 6 3.26 -0.93 -1.82
CA GLN A 6 4.48 -1.72 -1.97
C GLN A 6 5.12 -1.47 -3.33
N LYS A 7 4.39 -1.61 -4.45
CA LYS A 7 4.95 -1.31 -5.77
C LYS A 7 5.45 0.14 -5.90
N ALA A 8 4.78 1.05 -5.21
CA ALA A 8 5.17 2.45 -5.18
C ALA A 8 6.43 2.75 -4.35
N THR A 9 6.97 1.80 -3.58
CA THR A 9 8.28 1.99 -2.92
C THR A 9 9.43 1.95 -3.92
N ASP A 10 9.23 1.34 -5.09
CA ASP A 10 10.24 1.26 -6.14
C ASP A 10 10.36 2.57 -6.95
N TYR A 11 9.47 3.54 -6.70
CA TYR A 11 9.40 4.80 -7.43
C TYR A 11 9.48 6.01 -6.50
N ASP A 12 10.31 6.99 -6.87
CA ASP A 12 10.48 8.24 -6.13
C ASP A 12 9.21 9.09 -6.07
N GLU A 13 8.28 8.91 -7.01
CA GLU A 13 7.01 9.66 -7.10
C GLU A 13 5.92 9.08 -6.19
N GLY A 14 5.98 7.78 -5.92
CA GLY A 14 5.02 7.07 -5.09
C GLY A 14 3.79 6.56 -5.79
N ALA A 15 2.77 6.25 -4.98
CA ALA A 15 1.59 5.61 -5.51
C ALA A 15 0.77 6.65 -6.26
N ASP A 16 0.43 6.32 -7.50
CA ASP A 16 -0.53 7.07 -8.29
C ASP A 16 -1.81 7.31 -7.46
N PRO A 17 -2.16 8.57 -7.15
CA PRO A 17 -3.34 8.90 -6.37
C PRO A 17 -4.64 8.34 -6.97
N ASP A 18 -4.72 8.25 -8.29
CA ASP A 18 -5.91 7.80 -9.00
C ASP A 18 -6.11 6.29 -8.81
N SER A 19 -5.01 5.53 -8.78
CA SER A 19 -5.02 4.08 -8.50
C SER A 19 -5.55 3.71 -7.11
N LEU A 20 -5.56 4.66 -6.16
CA LEU A 20 -6.04 4.50 -4.79
C LEU A 20 -7.30 5.31 -4.49
N SER A 21 -7.95 5.84 -5.53
CA SER A 21 -9.22 6.54 -5.41
C SER A 21 -10.37 5.59 -5.05
N ALA A 22 -11.45 6.15 -4.49
CA ALA A 22 -12.63 5.36 -4.14
C ALA A 22 -13.27 4.72 -5.38
N GLN A 23 -13.24 5.45 -6.50
CA GLN A 23 -13.69 5.00 -7.81
C GLN A 23 -12.85 3.83 -8.34
N ALA A 24 -11.51 3.94 -8.34
CA ALA A 24 -10.63 2.87 -8.81
C ALA A 24 -10.78 1.57 -7.99
N LEU A 25 -11.12 1.70 -6.70
CA LEU A 25 -11.34 0.58 -5.80
C LEU A 25 -12.79 0.06 -5.82
N GLY A 26 -13.72 0.71 -6.54
CA GLY A 26 -15.14 0.33 -6.56
C GLY A 26 -15.82 0.45 -5.20
N ILE A 27 -15.42 1.44 -4.39
CA ILE A 27 -15.89 1.61 -3.01
C ILE A 27 -16.43 3.02 -2.77
N SER A 28 -17.23 3.20 -1.71
CA SER A 28 -17.65 4.55 -1.31
C SER A 28 -16.48 5.32 -0.69
N SER A 29 -16.51 6.66 -0.79
CA SER A 29 -15.51 7.54 -0.17
C SER A 29 -15.43 7.35 1.35
N ASN A 30 -16.55 7.03 2.00
CA ASN A 30 -16.58 6.74 3.44
C ASN A 30 -15.84 5.44 3.76
N ARG A 31 -16.04 4.38 2.95
CA ARG A 31 -15.30 3.11 3.11
C ARG A 31 -13.81 3.33 2.88
N LEU A 32 -13.43 4.14 1.90
CA LEU A 32 -12.03 4.47 1.66
C LEU A 32 -11.38 5.17 2.86
N LYS A 33 -12.05 6.19 3.43
CA LYS A 33 -11.58 6.90 4.62
C LYS A 33 -11.42 5.97 5.82
N ALA A 34 -12.41 5.11 6.07
CA ALA A 34 -12.36 4.13 7.15
C ALA A 34 -11.19 3.15 6.96
N LEU A 35 -10.97 2.65 5.74
CA LEU A 35 -9.83 1.77 5.44
C LEU A 35 -8.50 2.45 5.70
N TRP A 36 -8.31 3.69 5.22
CA TRP A 36 -7.09 4.45 5.50
C TRP A 36 -6.86 4.66 7.00
N HIS A 37 -7.92 4.98 7.73
CA HIS A 37 -7.84 5.13 9.18
C HIS A 37 -7.43 3.82 9.86
N MET A 38 -8.11 2.71 9.58
CA MET A 38 -7.78 1.40 10.18
C MET A 38 -6.36 0.94 9.84
N LEU A 39 -5.94 1.07 8.58
CA LEU A 39 -4.58 0.70 8.16
C LEU A 39 -3.52 1.53 8.89
N SER A 40 -3.80 2.82 9.12
CA SER A 40 -2.87 3.71 9.82
C SER A 40 -2.85 3.45 11.34
N GLN A 41 -4.02 3.24 11.95
CA GLN A 41 -4.13 2.91 13.37
C GLN A 41 -3.41 1.61 13.72
N GLU A 42 -3.51 0.60 12.85
CA GLU A 42 -2.80 -0.68 13.01
C GLU A 42 -1.32 -0.61 12.60
N GLY A 43 -0.85 0.52 12.08
CA GLY A 43 0.54 0.73 11.69
C GLY A 43 0.96 -0.02 10.42
N TYR A 44 0.03 -0.41 9.55
CA TYR A 44 0.35 -0.99 8.24
C TYR A 44 0.72 0.07 7.20
N VAL A 45 0.25 1.31 7.41
CA VAL A 45 0.59 2.48 6.57
C VAL A 45 0.86 3.69 7.46
N GLU A 46 1.63 4.62 6.93
CA GLU A 46 1.90 5.89 7.60
C GLU A 46 1.87 7.05 6.59
N CYS A 47 1.74 8.27 7.10
CA CYS A 47 1.89 9.50 6.33
C CYS A 47 3.24 10.13 6.68
N VAL A 48 4.13 10.24 5.70
CA VAL A 48 5.45 10.87 5.85
C VAL A 48 5.47 12.22 5.14
N ASP A 49 6.17 13.19 5.74
CA ASP A 49 6.46 14.47 5.10
C ASP A 49 7.69 14.29 4.19
N VAL A 50 7.50 14.49 2.89
CA VAL A 50 8.53 14.37 1.86
C VAL A 50 8.91 15.77 1.40
N GLY A 51 10.15 16.16 1.67
CA GLY A 51 10.74 17.38 1.16
C GLY A 51 11.27 17.18 -0.26
N SER A 52 10.97 18.11 -1.17
CA SER A 52 11.53 18.14 -2.52
C SER A 52 12.02 19.54 -2.86
N PHE A 53 13.18 19.62 -3.50
CA PHE A 53 13.71 20.90 -3.95
C PHE A 53 13.27 21.15 -5.39
N GLN A 54 12.43 22.17 -5.59
CA GLN A 54 11.88 22.52 -6.90
C GLN A 54 11.95 24.04 -7.07
N ASN A 55 12.33 24.50 -8.27
CA ASN A 55 12.40 25.93 -8.63
C ASN A 55 13.20 26.81 -7.64
N GLY A 56 14.27 26.28 -7.07
CA GLY A 56 15.11 27.03 -6.11
C GLY A 56 14.54 27.11 -4.68
N GLY A 57 13.46 26.38 -4.38
CA GLY A 57 12.84 26.34 -3.06
C GLY A 57 12.59 24.91 -2.56
N LEU A 58 12.52 24.77 -1.23
CA LEU A 58 12.15 23.52 -0.58
C LEU A 58 10.63 23.47 -0.38
N THR A 59 10.00 22.42 -0.90
CA THR A 59 8.56 22.16 -0.77
C THR A 59 8.35 20.87 0.00
N TRP A 60 7.35 20.84 0.88
CA TRP A 60 6.97 19.62 1.61
C TRP A 60 5.62 19.11 1.13
N SER A 61 5.52 17.80 0.98
CA SER A 61 4.30 17.09 0.59
C SER A 61 4.05 15.91 1.52
N LYS A 62 2.78 15.57 1.78
CA LYS A 62 2.42 14.38 2.57
C LYS A 62 2.23 13.20 1.66
N ARG A 63 3.00 12.14 1.89
CA ARG A 63 2.90 10.88 1.14
C ARG A 63 2.48 9.75 2.06
N ARG A 64 1.55 8.91 1.58
CA ARG A 64 1.22 7.65 2.25
C ARG A 64 2.24 6.60 1.83
N THR A 65 2.82 5.89 2.79
CA THR A 65 3.74 4.77 2.53
C THR A 65 3.32 3.53 3.31
N ILE A 66 3.76 2.37 2.83
CA ILE A 66 3.62 1.10 3.55
C ILE A 66 4.76 0.98 4.56
N THR A 67 4.46 0.43 5.73
CA THR A 67 5.47 0.18 6.78
C THR A 67 6.05 -1.23 6.65
N ILE A 68 7.12 -1.53 7.40
CA ILE A 68 7.64 -2.91 7.52
C ILE A 68 6.55 -3.88 7.97
N LYS A 69 5.77 -3.51 9.00
CA LYS A 69 4.62 -4.30 9.47
C LYS A 69 3.59 -4.54 8.36
N GLY A 70 3.36 -3.54 7.51
CA GLY A 70 2.51 -3.67 6.32
C GLY A 70 3.04 -4.66 5.29
N LEU A 71 4.36 -4.70 5.08
CA LEU A 71 5.03 -5.66 4.21
C LEU A 71 4.97 -7.08 4.76
N GLU A 72 5.23 -7.26 6.07
CA GLU A 72 5.10 -8.55 6.76
C GLU A 72 3.69 -9.12 6.62
N TYR A 73 2.67 -8.30 6.90
CA TYR A 73 1.27 -8.69 6.73
C TYR A 73 0.93 -9.12 5.29
N LEU A 74 1.45 -8.41 4.27
CA LEU A 74 1.28 -8.80 2.87
C LEU A 74 1.90 -10.16 2.58
N CYS A 75 3.09 -10.42 3.11
CA CYS A 75 3.80 -11.67 2.87
C CYS A 75 3.11 -12.85 3.56
N GLU A 76 2.71 -12.71 4.82
CA GLU A 76 1.95 -13.71 5.57
C GLU A 76 0.61 -14.05 4.89
N ASN A 77 -0.15 -13.03 4.45
CA ASN A 77 -1.38 -13.26 3.70
C ASN A 77 -1.14 -13.99 2.37
N SER A 78 -0.02 -13.70 1.70
CA SER A 78 0.35 -14.38 0.46
C SER A 78 0.65 -15.86 0.72
N LEU A 79 1.42 -16.15 1.78
CA LEU A 79 1.76 -17.52 2.20
C LEU A 79 0.52 -18.33 2.54
N MET A 80 -0.41 -17.77 3.34
CA MET A 80 -1.66 -18.46 3.70
C MET A 80 -2.53 -18.77 2.47
N LYS A 81 -2.67 -17.82 1.55
CA LYS A 81 -3.44 -18.04 0.30
C LYS A 81 -2.83 -19.14 -0.56
N LYS A 82 -1.51 -19.25 -0.57
CA LYS A 82 -0.80 -20.30 -1.31
C LYS A 82 -0.92 -21.66 -0.64
N ALA A 83 -0.83 -21.73 0.68
CA ALA A 83 -1.09 -22.98 1.41
C ALA A 83 -2.48 -23.54 1.02
N ALA A 84 -3.50 -22.68 1.01
CA ALA A 84 -4.86 -23.06 0.57
C ALA A 84 -4.96 -23.46 -0.92
N LEU A 85 -4.07 -22.96 -1.79
CA LEU A 85 -3.99 -23.36 -3.20
C LEU A 85 -3.22 -24.69 -3.37
N ALA A 86 -2.16 -24.89 -2.58
CA ALA A 86 -1.37 -26.11 -2.57
C ALA A 86 -2.20 -27.31 -2.10
N GLU A 87 -3.07 -27.13 -1.10
CA GLU A 87 -4.07 -28.13 -0.69
C GLU A 87 -5.01 -28.52 -1.84
N LYS A 88 -5.24 -27.61 -2.80
CA LYS A 88 -6.04 -27.86 -4.00
C LYS A 88 -5.20 -28.36 -5.18
N GLY A 89 -3.92 -28.66 -4.98
CA GLY A 89 -2.99 -29.13 -6.01
C GLY A 89 -2.53 -28.04 -7.00
N ILE A 90 -2.71 -26.76 -6.68
CA ILE A 90 -2.34 -25.63 -7.54
C ILE A 90 -1.00 -25.05 -7.07
N VAL A 91 0.00 -25.03 -7.96
CA VAL A 91 1.31 -24.41 -7.70
C VAL A 91 1.27 -22.92 -8.06
N ALA A 92 1.68 -22.05 -7.14
CA ALA A 92 1.77 -20.61 -7.36
C ALA A 92 3.15 -20.06 -6.93
N GLU A 93 3.75 -19.19 -7.74
CA GLU A 93 5.07 -18.56 -7.49
C GLU A 93 5.04 -17.50 -6.38
N LEU A 94 6.12 -17.40 -5.59
CA LEU A 94 6.19 -16.53 -4.39
C LEU A 94 6.81 -15.19 -4.78
N TYR A 95 5.98 -14.14 -4.81
CA TYR A 95 6.45 -12.77 -4.85
C TYR A 95 5.83 -12.05 -3.66
N CYS A 96 6.62 -11.97 -2.59
CA CYS A 96 6.60 -10.83 -1.68
C CYS A 96 7.60 -9.83 -2.31
#